data_AF-L7ML57-F1
#
_entry.id   AF-L7ML57-F1
#
_cell.length_a   1.000
_cell.length_b   1.000
_cell.length_c   1.000
_cell.angle_alpha   90.00
_cell.angle_beta   90.00
_cell.angle_gamma   90.00
#
_symmetry.space_group_name_H-M   'P 1'
#
loop_
_entity.id
_entity.type
_entity.pdbx_description
1 polymer ?
#
loop_
_entity_poly.entity_id
_entity_poly.type
_entity_poly.pdbx_seq_one_letter_code
_entity_poly.pdbx_strand_id
1 'polypeptide(L)'
;TCFAPTNDAIDRFRESFPNKLIEVTYHVVSLNLAEDNLPSSVPTIAKGSPHLYLTRARDRFFFVNNAKVTRRRELMFEQHKQKLYVIDDVLEAFIPTSGVTPNAFEFLNQPSIYNLNHRLVFFHSRVQMTYEQSLFTEDGMHTFFVPVDDADPAKRTRVEIDKYVVRGHVIKDRRLFTRTMGNETYESAAWEDNAVKVELSLANQSDSAGAEYTLFAQSNTMSTQPQRQKGVVLSKIVKPNIPVKNGVVHLIEKPLMVVDTSIKDFFHRERHGRLEDFMRLVDYSPDFLMDLDGSQPKTVFAPTNEALKVIPASVLDTLKANTSGLTSRTRRWRLTRCWTRAALVSSSANLPAAGVCCTCESSRENTDAH
;
A
#
# COMPACT_ATOMS: atom_id res chain seq x y z
N THR A 1 5.05 1.44 32.68
CA THR A 1 6.02 1.74 31.61
C THR A 1 5.49 2.91 30.78
N CYS A 2 6.35 3.84 30.39
CA CYS A 2 6.01 4.99 29.57
C CYS A 2 6.74 4.94 28.23
N PHE A 3 6.03 5.23 27.14
CA PHE A 3 6.54 5.35 25.79
C PHE A 3 6.57 6.83 25.40
N ALA A 4 7.68 7.52 25.62
CA ALA A 4 7.76 8.96 25.41
C ALA A 4 8.20 9.29 23.97
N PRO A 5 7.38 9.99 23.16
CA PRO A 5 7.82 10.42 21.84
C PRO A 5 8.89 11.51 21.94
N THR A 6 9.81 11.50 20.97
CA THR A 6 10.79 12.59 20.80
C THR A 6 10.12 13.89 20.38
N ASN A 7 10.79 15.04 20.59
CA ASN A 7 10.29 16.33 20.12
C ASN A 7 10.05 16.33 18.60
N ASP A 8 10.99 15.80 17.83
CA ASP A 8 10.85 15.64 16.37
C ASP A 8 9.61 14.83 15.97
N ALA A 9 9.28 13.77 16.72
CA ALA A 9 8.05 13.01 16.50
C ALA A 9 6.79 13.85 16.78
N ILE A 10 6.80 14.63 17.86
CA ILE A 10 5.68 15.50 18.24
C ILE A 10 5.48 16.61 17.20
N ASP A 11 6.56 17.22 16.73
CA ASP A 11 6.53 18.31 15.77
C ASP A 11 5.97 17.83 14.42
N ARG A 12 6.49 16.71 13.89
CA ARG A 12 5.95 16.08 12.67
C ARG A 12 4.47 15.68 12.80
N PHE A 13 4.07 15.19 13.98
CA PHE A 13 2.67 14.84 14.24
C PHE A 13 1.76 16.08 14.20
N ARG A 14 2.19 17.20 14.80
CA ARG A 14 1.44 18.47 14.79
C ARG A 14 1.37 19.09 13.41
N GLU A 15 2.43 19.00 12.63
CA GLU A 15 2.43 19.43 11.22
C GLU A 15 1.42 18.62 10.40
N SER A 16 1.38 17.30 10.60
CA SER A 16 0.47 16.40 9.89
C SER A 16 -0.99 16.52 10.37
N PHE A 17 -1.20 16.82 11.67
CA PHE A 17 -2.52 16.89 12.30
C PHE A 17 -2.65 18.11 13.24
N PRO A 18 -2.75 19.35 12.71
CA PRO A 18 -2.68 20.58 13.51
C PRO A 18 -3.73 20.68 14.63
N ASN A 19 -4.91 20.10 14.41
CA ASN A 19 -6.04 20.16 15.34
C ASN A 19 -6.20 18.90 16.20
N LYS A 20 -5.32 17.90 16.05
CA LYS A 20 -5.43 16.64 16.77
C LYS A 20 -4.59 16.68 18.05
N LEU A 21 -5.25 16.50 19.19
CA LEU A 21 -4.56 16.38 20.47
C LEU A 21 -3.84 15.03 20.59
N ILE A 22 -2.68 15.05 21.25
CA ILE A 22 -1.93 13.84 21.57
C ILE A 22 -2.50 13.25 22.87
N GLU A 23 -3.02 12.04 22.80
CA GLU A 23 -3.52 11.32 23.97
C GLU A 23 -2.35 10.76 24.79
N VAL A 24 -1.93 11.50 25.81
CA VAL A 24 -0.77 11.14 26.66
C VAL A 24 -1.03 9.82 27.41
N THR A 25 -2.28 9.54 27.79
CA THR A 25 -2.62 8.31 28.50
C THR A 25 -2.42 7.06 27.63
N TYR A 26 -2.48 7.20 26.30
CA TYR A 26 -2.21 6.13 25.36
C TYR A 26 -0.72 5.74 25.28
N HIS A 27 0.15 6.61 25.77
CA HIS A 27 1.59 6.39 25.81
C HIS A 27 2.04 5.68 27.10
N VAL A 28 1.12 5.34 28.00
CA VAL A 28 1.44 4.78 29.32
C VAL A 28 0.72 3.45 29.52
N VAL A 29 1.45 2.47 30.04
CA VAL A 29 0.93 1.16 30.42
C VAL A 29 1.24 0.88 31.89
N SER A 30 0.32 0.26 32.61
CA SER A 30 0.49 -0.04 34.04
C SER A 30 1.53 -1.13 34.30
N LEU A 31 1.86 -1.94 33.28
CA LEU A 31 2.83 -3.03 33.39
C LEU A 31 4.27 -2.53 33.35
N ASN A 32 5.17 -3.19 34.09
CA ASN A 32 6.62 -3.00 34.00
C ASN A 32 7.20 -3.96 32.94
N LEU A 33 7.44 -3.45 31.73
CA LEU A 33 7.76 -4.28 30.57
C LEU A 33 9.26 -4.57 30.46
N ALA A 34 9.68 -5.77 30.88
CA ALA A 34 11.05 -6.25 30.67
C ALA A 34 11.26 -6.71 29.23
N GLU A 35 12.43 -6.38 28.64
CA GLU A 35 12.74 -6.69 27.24
C GLU A 35 12.83 -8.20 26.99
N ASP A 36 13.28 -8.96 28.00
CA ASP A 36 13.44 -10.42 27.90
C ASP A 36 12.10 -11.15 27.83
N ASN A 37 11.01 -10.52 28.27
CA ASN A 37 9.68 -11.10 28.27
C ASN A 37 8.61 -10.06 27.90
N LEU A 38 8.63 -9.64 26.64
CA LEU A 38 7.64 -8.72 26.11
C LEU A 38 6.40 -9.50 25.65
N PRO A 39 5.21 -9.20 26.21
CA PRO A 39 3.97 -9.76 25.70
C PRO A 39 3.70 -9.21 24.28
N SER A 40 2.91 -9.94 23.49
CA SER A 40 2.56 -9.54 22.12
C SER A 40 1.71 -8.27 22.05
N SER A 41 0.88 -8.03 23.08
CA SER A 41 0.06 -6.84 23.22
C SER A 41 -0.10 -6.42 24.68
N VAL A 42 -0.32 -5.12 24.91
CA VAL A 42 -0.52 -4.55 26.24
C VAL A 42 -1.64 -3.51 26.24
N PRO A 43 -2.55 -3.53 27.22
CA PRO A 43 -3.51 -2.44 27.39
C PRO A 43 -2.80 -1.19 27.89
N THR A 44 -3.29 -0.02 27.46
CA THR A 44 -2.85 1.28 27.96
C THR A 44 -3.74 1.74 29.11
N ILE A 45 -3.34 2.82 29.79
CA ILE A 45 -4.21 3.46 30.79
C ILE A 45 -5.31 4.33 30.14
N ALA A 46 -5.26 4.55 28.82
CA ALA A 46 -6.35 5.20 28.08
C ALA A 46 -7.56 4.25 27.97
N LYS A 47 -8.63 4.56 28.68
CA LYS A 47 -9.85 3.74 28.70
C LYS A 47 -10.48 3.63 27.31
N GLY A 48 -10.90 2.42 26.95
CA GLY A 48 -11.53 2.11 25.66
C GLY A 48 -10.57 2.13 24.46
N SER A 49 -9.29 2.42 24.67
CA SER A 49 -8.30 2.42 23.59
C SER A 49 -7.89 1.00 23.16
N PRO A 50 -7.48 0.83 21.90
CA PRO A 50 -6.92 -0.43 21.41
C PRO A 50 -5.58 -0.71 22.06
N HIS A 51 -5.24 -2.00 22.26
CA HIS A 51 -3.94 -2.37 22.84
C HIS A 51 -2.76 -1.81 22.01
N LEU A 52 -1.63 -1.61 22.69
CA LEU A 52 -0.34 -1.43 22.01
C LEU A 52 0.24 -2.79 21.67
N TYR A 53 0.82 -2.91 20.50
CA TYR A 53 1.42 -4.14 19.99
C TYR A 53 2.92 -4.00 19.96
N LEU A 54 3.59 -5.03 20.47
CA LEU A 54 5.01 -5.01 20.74
C LEU A 54 5.69 -5.97 19.78
N THR A 55 6.51 -5.45 18.86
CA THR A 55 7.18 -6.26 17.83
C THR A 55 8.69 -6.19 18.00
N ARG A 56 9.33 -7.35 18.09
CA ARG A 56 10.80 -7.46 18.12
C ARG A 56 11.31 -7.71 16.70
N ALA A 57 12.16 -6.81 16.20
CA ALA A 57 12.85 -6.98 14.94
C ALA A 57 14.13 -7.82 15.10
N ARG A 58 14.62 -8.39 14.00
CA ARG A 58 15.76 -9.34 13.95
C ARG A 58 17.09 -8.76 14.45
N ASP A 59 17.20 -7.44 14.49
CA ASP A 59 18.40 -6.65 14.80
C ASP A 59 18.36 -5.96 16.18
N ARG A 60 17.53 -6.47 17.11
CA ARG A 60 17.29 -5.89 18.45
C ARG A 60 16.51 -4.58 18.44
N PHE A 61 15.97 -4.13 17.31
CA PHE A 61 14.98 -3.05 17.32
C PHE A 61 13.66 -3.55 17.92
N PHE A 62 13.03 -2.65 18.66
CA PHE A 62 11.78 -2.90 19.36
C PHE A 62 10.79 -1.85 18.89
N PHE A 63 9.65 -2.30 18.38
CA PHE A 63 8.58 -1.45 17.89
C PHE A 63 7.37 -1.54 18.81
N VAL A 64 6.75 -0.39 19.02
CA VAL A 64 5.47 -0.23 19.71
C VAL A 64 4.51 0.30 18.67
N ASN A 65 3.60 -0.54 18.20
CA ASN A 65 2.86 -0.33 16.95
C ASN A 65 3.83 -0.02 15.80
N ASN A 66 3.75 1.17 15.22
CA ASN A 66 4.64 1.65 14.17
C ASN A 66 5.89 2.40 14.71
N ALA A 67 5.89 2.79 15.99
CA ALA A 67 6.94 3.62 16.57
C ALA A 67 8.15 2.78 16.97
N LYS A 68 9.35 3.20 16.58
CA LYS A 68 10.60 2.52 16.92
C LYS A 68 11.12 3.06 18.24
N VAL A 69 11.47 2.15 19.15
CA VAL A 69 12.15 2.51 20.39
C VAL A 69 13.61 2.82 20.10
N THR A 70 13.99 4.06 20.38
CA THR A 70 15.34 4.59 20.13
C THR A 70 16.20 4.57 21.38
N ARG A 71 15.61 4.81 22.56
CA ARG A 71 16.33 4.80 23.85
C ARG A 71 15.49 4.14 24.93
N ARG A 72 16.19 3.64 25.94
CA ARG A 72 15.60 2.89 27.06
C ARG A 72 16.21 3.42 28.36
N ARG A 73 15.39 3.57 29.39
CA ARG A 73 15.84 3.90 30.74
C ARG A 73 15.03 3.12 31.77
N GLU A 74 15.74 2.57 32.74
CA GLU A 74 15.13 2.05 33.96
C GLU A 74 15.27 3.10 35.04
N LEU A 75 14.15 3.40 35.69
CA LEU A 75 14.03 4.42 36.72
C LEU A 75 13.45 3.77 37.98
N MET A 76 13.72 4.37 39.13
CA MET A 76 13.11 3.96 40.38
C MET A 76 12.57 5.18 41.10
N PHE A 77 11.36 5.07 41.62
CA PHE A 77 10.74 6.08 42.47
C PHE A 77 10.02 5.35 43.61
N GLU A 78 10.31 5.72 44.86
CA GLU A 78 9.69 5.11 46.05
C GLU A 78 9.69 3.57 46.03
N GLN A 79 10.83 2.95 45.69
CA GLN A 79 11.00 1.49 45.53
C GLN A 79 10.24 0.84 44.36
N HIS A 80 9.45 1.61 43.61
CA HIS A 80 8.79 1.14 42.39
C HIS A 80 9.69 1.30 41.17
N LYS A 81 9.94 0.18 40.48
CA LYS A 81 10.65 0.17 39.20
C LYS A 81 9.75 0.70 38.09
N GLN A 82 10.24 1.70 37.36
CA GLN A 82 9.58 2.30 36.21
C GLN A 82 10.47 2.13 34.98
N LYS A 83 9.85 2.00 33.80
CA LYS A 83 10.56 1.92 32.53
C LYS A 83 10.10 3.02 31.60
N LEU A 84 11.08 3.67 30.99
CA LEU A 84 10.91 4.70 29.98
C LEU A 84 11.51 4.20 28.67
N TYR A 85 10.68 4.12 27.65
CA TYR A 85 11.08 3.85 26.27
C TYR A 85 10.87 5.12 25.47
N VAL A 86 11.93 5.66 24.88
CA VAL A 86 11.83 6.81 23.99
C VAL A 86 11.53 6.30 22.58
N ILE A 87 10.48 6.83 21.96
CA ILE A 87 10.02 6.42 20.64
C ILE A 87 10.17 7.54 19.62
N ASP A 88 10.42 7.18 18.36
CA ASP A 88 10.62 8.12 17.25
C ASP A 88 9.33 8.54 16.51
N ASP A 89 8.17 8.11 17.00
CA ASP A 89 6.86 8.39 16.43
C ASP A 89 5.83 8.56 17.55
N VAL A 90 4.75 9.29 17.29
CA VAL A 90 3.65 9.47 18.26
C VAL A 90 2.69 8.29 18.15
N LEU A 91 2.30 7.72 19.28
CA LEU A 91 1.27 6.68 19.31
C LEU A 91 -0.11 7.33 19.09
N GLU A 92 -0.62 7.24 17.88
CA GLU A 92 -1.95 7.73 17.54
C GLU A 92 -3.03 6.87 18.21
N ALA A 93 -3.82 7.49 19.09
CA ALA A 93 -4.93 6.82 19.75
C ALA A 93 -6.16 6.78 18.84
N PHE A 94 -6.61 5.58 18.50
CA PHE A 94 -7.88 5.32 17.82
C PHE A 94 -8.90 4.86 18.85
N ILE A 95 -9.40 5.79 19.67
CA ILE A 95 -10.40 5.47 20.70
C ILE A 95 -11.78 5.42 20.04
N PRO A 96 -12.45 4.26 20.05
CA PRO A 96 -13.81 4.14 19.51
C PRO A 96 -14.80 4.98 20.31
N THR A 97 -15.77 5.59 19.64
CA THR A 97 -16.88 6.30 20.31
C THR A 97 -17.72 5.37 21.21
N SER A 98 -17.77 4.07 20.91
CA SER A 98 -18.40 3.04 21.75
C SER A 98 -17.57 2.66 22.98
N GLY A 99 -16.29 3.02 23.02
CA GLY A 99 -15.32 2.56 24.01
C GLY A 99 -14.87 1.10 23.86
N VAL A 100 -15.31 0.40 22.80
CA VAL A 100 -14.93 -1.00 22.53
C VAL A 100 -14.23 -1.08 21.18
N THR A 101 -13.02 -1.65 21.17
CA THR A 101 -12.24 -1.82 19.94
C THR A 101 -12.94 -2.83 19.01
N PRO A 102 -13.33 -2.44 17.79
CA PRO A 102 -14.00 -3.31 16.82
C PRO A 102 -13.05 -4.37 16.25
N ASN A 103 -13.60 -5.48 15.75
CA ASN A 103 -12.87 -6.32 14.77
C ASN A 103 -12.87 -5.66 13.37
N ALA A 104 -12.13 -6.21 12.43
CA ALA A 104 -12.00 -5.63 11.09
C ALA A 104 -13.34 -5.54 10.34
N PHE A 105 -14.22 -6.53 10.49
CA PHE A 105 -15.54 -6.52 9.84
C PHE A 105 -16.46 -5.44 10.43
N GLU A 106 -16.51 -5.31 11.75
CA GLU A 106 -17.24 -4.25 12.45
C GLU A 106 -16.74 -2.85 12.05
N PHE A 107 -15.41 -2.70 11.92
CA PHE A 107 -14.80 -1.47 11.44
C PHE A 107 -15.20 -1.13 9.99
N LEU A 108 -15.26 -2.13 9.10
CA LEU A 108 -15.73 -1.95 7.71
C LEU A 108 -17.17 -1.43 7.67
N ASN A 109 -18.03 -1.97 8.54
CA ASN A 109 -19.43 -1.56 8.62
C ASN A 109 -19.58 -0.12 9.15
N GLN A 110 -18.75 0.28 10.12
CA GLN A 110 -18.88 1.60 10.76
C GLN A 110 -17.52 2.28 11.01
N PRO A 111 -16.85 2.81 9.97
CA PRO A 111 -15.54 3.46 10.13
C PRO A 111 -15.59 4.74 10.99
N SER A 112 -16.76 5.36 11.13
CA SER A 112 -16.98 6.57 11.94
C SER A 112 -16.75 6.35 13.43
N ILE A 113 -16.68 5.11 13.92
CA ILE A 113 -16.33 4.82 15.32
C ILE A 113 -14.97 5.40 15.71
N TYR A 114 -14.05 5.57 14.75
CA TYR A 114 -12.76 6.21 14.96
C TYR A 114 -12.70 7.67 14.46
N ASN A 115 -13.85 8.30 14.22
CA ASN A 115 -13.96 9.64 13.64
C ASN A 115 -13.20 9.79 12.30
N LEU A 116 -13.16 8.72 11.51
CA LEU A 116 -12.56 8.73 10.18
C LEU A 116 -13.60 9.21 9.16
N ASN A 117 -13.20 10.15 8.30
CA ASN A 117 -14.06 10.70 7.24
C ASN A 117 -13.99 9.87 5.93
N HIS A 118 -13.86 8.56 6.03
CA HIS A 118 -13.80 7.66 4.88
C HIS A 118 -14.98 6.70 4.89
N ARG A 119 -15.64 6.54 3.74
CA ARG A 119 -16.68 5.52 3.54
C ARG A 119 -16.03 4.23 3.04
N LEU A 120 -16.48 3.09 3.56
CA LEU A 120 -15.96 1.75 3.21
C LEU A 120 -17.09 0.82 2.71
N VAL A 121 -18.23 1.39 2.35
CA VAL A 121 -19.50 0.68 2.10
C VAL A 121 -19.37 -0.28 0.93
N PHE A 122 -18.66 0.14 -0.13
CA PHE A 122 -18.51 -0.70 -1.32
C PHE A 122 -17.75 -1.98 -0.99
N PHE A 123 -16.56 -1.87 -0.39
CA PHE A 123 -15.76 -3.03 -0.06
C PHE A 123 -16.43 -3.93 0.98
N HIS A 124 -17.05 -3.33 2.01
CA HIS A 124 -17.85 -4.07 2.99
C HIS A 124 -18.95 -4.90 2.32
N SER A 125 -19.70 -4.31 1.39
CA SER A 125 -20.74 -5.02 0.62
C SER A 125 -20.15 -6.19 -0.19
N ARG A 126 -18.96 -6.01 -0.79
CA ARG A 126 -18.29 -7.09 -1.52
C ARG A 126 -17.85 -8.24 -0.62
N VAL A 127 -17.29 -7.96 0.56
CA VAL A 127 -16.96 -8.99 1.57
C VAL A 127 -18.19 -9.82 1.92
N GLN A 128 -19.37 -9.18 2.07
CA GLN A 128 -20.61 -9.88 2.36
C GLN A 128 -21.12 -10.71 1.18
N MET A 129 -21.13 -10.14 -0.02
CA MET A 129 -21.62 -10.82 -1.24
C MET A 129 -20.74 -11.99 -1.67
N THR A 130 -19.45 -11.96 -1.34
CA THR A 130 -18.52 -13.06 -1.63
C THR A 130 -18.46 -14.11 -0.52
N TYR A 131 -19.20 -13.92 0.58
CA TYR A 131 -19.21 -14.80 1.77
C TYR A 131 -17.84 -14.94 2.46
N GLU A 132 -17.06 -13.86 2.49
CA GLU A 132 -15.70 -13.84 3.07
C GLU A 132 -15.67 -13.09 4.42
N GLN A 133 -16.81 -12.98 5.13
CA GLN A 133 -16.90 -12.26 6.40
C GLN A 133 -16.01 -12.89 7.48
N SER A 134 -15.88 -14.23 7.48
CA SER A 134 -15.10 -14.96 8.49
C SER A 134 -13.65 -14.48 8.52
N LEU A 135 -13.06 -14.21 7.35
CA LEU A 135 -11.70 -13.68 7.21
C LEU A 135 -11.48 -12.33 7.93
N PHE A 136 -12.55 -11.56 8.13
CA PHE A 136 -12.51 -10.25 8.81
C PHE A 136 -13.01 -10.30 10.26
N THR A 137 -13.66 -11.39 10.68
CA THR A 137 -14.16 -11.58 12.06
C THR A 137 -13.31 -12.55 12.89
N GLU A 138 -12.61 -13.48 12.24
CA GLU A 138 -11.77 -14.49 12.90
C GLU A 138 -10.74 -13.82 13.80
N ASP A 139 -10.56 -14.42 14.99
CA ASP A 139 -9.54 -13.99 15.92
C ASP A 139 -8.16 -14.32 15.35
N GLY A 140 -7.26 -13.36 15.45
CA GLY A 140 -5.93 -13.50 14.89
C GLY A 140 -5.17 -12.20 14.92
N MET A 141 -4.00 -12.23 14.29
CA MET A 141 -3.13 -11.06 14.16
C MET A 141 -3.06 -10.72 12.69
N HIS A 142 -4.13 -10.28 12.05
CA HIS A 142 -4.17 -10.08 10.60
C HIS A 142 -3.72 -8.68 10.17
N THR A 143 -3.44 -8.52 8.87
CA THR A 143 -3.27 -7.21 8.23
C THR A 143 -4.27 -7.07 7.10
N PHE A 144 -5.04 -6.00 7.11
CA PHE A 144 -6.10 -5.74 6.15
C PHE A 144 -5.76 -4.48 5.34
N PHE A 145 -5.81 -4.59 4.03
CA PHE A 145 -5.77 -3.44 3.13
C PHE A 145 -7.19 -3.15 2.68
N VAL A 146 -7.74 -2.00 3.03
CA VAL A 146 -9.17 -1.73 2.79
C VAL A 146 -9.31 -0.54 1.86
N PRO A 147 -9.85 -0.72 0.64
CA PRO A 147 -10.06 0.39 -0.26
C PRO A 147 -11.16 1.31 0.27
N VAL A 148 -10.89 2.60 0.25
CA VAL A 148 -11.90 3.63 0.50
C VAL A 148 -12.82 3.76 -0.70
N ASP A 149 -14.06 4.14 -0.43
CA ASP A 149 -15.04 4.47 -1.45
C ASP A 149 -14.55 5.63 -2.33
N ASP A 150 -14.51 5.44 -3.65
CA ASP A 150 -14.19 6.51 -4.61
C ASP A 150 -15.22 7.65 -4.49
N ALA A 151 -14.76 8.91 -4.59
CA ALA A 151 -15.64 10.07 -4.60
C ALA A 151 -16.64 10.01 -5.76
N ASP A 152 -16.24 9.43 -6.90
CA ASP A 152 -17.07 9.21 -8.08
C ASP A 152 -17.74 7.82 -8.03
N PRO A 153 -19.07 7.73 -7.80
CA PRO A 153 -19.77 6.46 -7.75
C PRO A 153 -19.79 5.72 -9.09
N ALA A 154 -19.62 6.40 -10.24
CA ALA A 154 -19.65 5.76 -11.56
C ALA A 154 -18.38 4.92 -11.85
N LYS A 155 -17.27 5.20 -11.16
CA LYS A 155 -16.05 4.38 -11.25
C LYS A 155 -16.16 3.07 -10.48
N ARG A 156 -17.05 3.02 -9.48
CA ARG A 156 -17.28 1.83 -8.64
C ARG A 156 -17.93 0.68 -9.41
N THR A 157 -18.81 0.99 -10.36
CA THR A 157 -19.54 0.00 -11.17
C THR A 157 -18.71 -0.71 -12.22
N ARG A 158 -17.49 -0.24 -12.50
CA ARG A 158 -16.59 -0.83 -13.51
C ARG A 158 -15.64 -1.89 -12.95
N VAL A 159 -15.60 -2.05 -11.63
CA VAL A 159 -14.64 -2.91 -10.93
C VAL A 159 -15.35 -4.08 -10.25
N GLU A 160 -15.16 -5.28 -10.78
CA GLU A 160 -15.63 -6.51 -10.14
C GLU A 160 -14.65 -6.96 -9.06
N ILE A 161 -15.08 -6.92 -7.79
CA ILE A 161 -14.32 -7.45 -6.65
C ILE A 161 -14.91 -8.80 -6.28
N ASP A 162 -14.35 -9.88 -6.79
CA ASP A 162 -14.73 -11.24 -6.39
C ASP A 162 -14.01 -11.71 -5.11
N LYS A 163 -14.31 -12.95 -4.69
CA LYS A 163 -13.75 -13.53 -3.47
C LYS A 163 -12.22 -13.56 -3.44
N TYR A 164 -11.56 -13.75 -4.58
CA TYR A 164 -10.11 -13.81 -4.64
C TYR A 164 -9.50 -12.43 -4.48
N VAL A 165 -10.16 -11.41 -5.06
CA VAL A 165 -9.79 -10.01 -4.81
C VAL A 165 -9.94 -9.70 -3.32
N VAL A 166 -11.07 -10.03 -2.69
CA VAL A 166 -11.28 -9.81 -1.24
C VAL A 166 -10.18 -10.48 -0.42
N ARG A 167 -9.89 -11.76 -0.67
CA ARG A 167 -8.80 -12.49 0.03
C ARG A 167 -7.42 -11.89 -0.24
N GLY A 168 -7.20 -11.37 -1.43
CA GLY A 168 -5.98 -10.68 -1.82
C GLY A 168 -5.70 -9.38 -1.07
N HIS A 169 -6.65 -8.89 -0.28
CA HIS A 169 -6.49 -7.72 0.57
C HIS A 169 -6.12 -8.07 2.01
N VAL A 170 -5.93 -9.34 2.34
CA VAL A 170 -5.69 -9.80 3.72
C VAL A 170 -4.41 -10.61 3.79
N ILE A 171 -3.55 -10.27 4.76
CA ILE A 171 -2.42 -11.11 5.20
C ILE A 171 -2.86 -11.79 6.49
N LYS A 172 -2.95 -13.13 6.48
CA LYS A 172 -3.36 -13.91 7.66
C LYS A 172 -2.22 -14.03 8.67
N ASP A 173 -2.59 -14.09 9.94
CA ASP A 173 -1.72 -14.32 11.11
C ASP A 173 -0.44 -13.46 11.23
N ARG A 174 -0.37 -12.34 10.51
CA ARG A 174 0.70 -11.35 10.63
C ARG A 174 0.13 -9.94 10.76
N ARG A 175 0.40 -9.29 11.90
CA ARG A 175 0.03 -7.91 12.19
C ARG A 175 1.19 -7.00 11.79
N LEU A 176 1.04 -6.31 10.68
CA LEU A 176 2.13 -5.58 10.03
C LEU A 176 1.76 -4.11 9.94
N PHE A 177 2.36 -3.32 10.83
CA PHE A 177 2.40 -1.87 10.70
C PHE A 177 3.33 -1.51 9.55
N THR A 178 3.19 -0.31 8.98
CA THR A 178 3.96 0.09 7.80
C THR A 178 5.48 -0.11 7.96
N ARG A 179 6.03 0.18 9.15
CA ARG A 179 7.46 0.01 9.43
C ARG A 179 7.85 -1.42 9.80
N THR A 180 6.95 -2.22 10.37
CA THR A 180 7.24 -3.63 10.66
C THR A 180 7.06 -4.53 9.44
N MET A 181 6.22 -4.12 8.49
CA MET A 181 6.14 -4.71 7.16
C MET A 181 7.43 -4.46 6.36
N GLY A 182 7.96 -3.23 6.44
CA GLY A 182 9.21 -2.84 5.79
C GLY A 182 9.16 -3.05 4.27
N ASN A 183 10.26 -3.57 3.72
CA ASN A 183 10.39 -3.90 2.29
C ASN A 183 10.18 -5.39 2.01
N GLU A 184 9.61 -6.14 2.96
CA GLU A 184 9.34 -7.56 2.80
C GLU A 184 8.06 -7.81 1.99
N THR A 185 7.96 -9.00 1.42
CA THR A 185 6.81 -9.48 0.68
C THR A 185 6.10 -10.56 1.47
N TYR A 186 4.76 -10.52 1.46
CA TYR A 186 3.92 -11.40 2.26
C TYR A 186 2.85 -12.07 1.40
N GLU A 187 2.49 -13.28 1.78
CA GLU A 187 1.44 -14.06 1.12
C GLU A 187 0.07 -13.54 1.58
N SER A 188 -0.85 -13.35 0.65
CA SER A 188 -2.23 -13.01 1.00
C SER A 188 -3.06 -14.27 1.27
N ALA A 189 -4.24 -14.09 1.84
CA ALA A 189 -5.22 -15.17 2.06
C ALA A 189 -5.67 -15.86 0.76
N ALA A 190 -5.44 -15.25 -0.41
CA ALA A 190 -5.77 -15.85 -1.70
C ALA A 190 -4.92 -17.10 -2.00
N TRP A 191 -3.75 -17.26 -1.35
CA TRP A 191 -2.86 -18.41 -1.54
C TRP A 191 -3.47 -19.76 -1.16
N GLU A 192 -4.41 -19.80 -0.21
CA GLU A 192 -4.96 -21.04 0.35
C GLU A 192 -5.65 -21.93 -0.71
N ASP A 193 -6.23 -21.32 -1.75
CA ASP A 193 -7.02 -22.03 -2.76
C ASP A 193 -6.19 -22.56 -3.95
N ASN A 194 -4.87 -22.32 -4.00
CA ASN A 194 -3.97 -22.64 -5.12
C ASN A 194 -4.35 -22.11 -6.52
N ALA A 195 -5.51 -21.46 -6.68
CA ALA A 195 -6.00 -20.91 -7.94
C ALA A 195 -5.36 -19.57 -8.30
N VAL A 196 -5.05 -18.75 -7.28
CA VAL A 196 -4.53 -17.39 -7.45
C VAL A 196 -3.49 -17.13 -6.37
N LYS A 197 -2.22 -16.93 -6.76
CA LYS A 197 -1.17 -16.54 -5.83
C LYS A 197 -1.01 -15.04 -5.86
N VAL A 198 -1.18 -14.38 -4.72
CA VAL A 198 -1.03 -12.93 -4.59
C VAL A 198 -0.07 -12.63 -3.47
N GLU A 199 0.93 -11.83 -3.81
CA GLU A 199 1.92 -11.32 -2.88
C GLU A 199 1.62 -9.85 -2.58
N LEU A 200 1.77 -9.46 -1.32
CA LEU A 200 1.55 -8.12 -0.81
C LEU A 200 2.85 -7.54 -0.28
N SER A 201 3.14 -6.29 -0.64
CA SER A 201 4.35 -5.56 -0.24
C SER A 201 4.04 -4.07 -0.13
N LEU A 202 4.95 -3.31 0.49
CA LEU A 202 4.91 -1.85 0.45
C LEU A 202 5.86 -1.34 -0.62
N ALA A 203 5.49 -0.24 -1.26
CA ALA A 203 6.33 0.47 -2.20
C ALA A 203 6.33 1.96 -1.85
N ASN A 204 7.53 2.54 -1.71
CA ASN A 204 7.70 3.99 -1.58
C ASN A 204 7.97 4.56 -2.96
N GLN A 205 7.20 5.57 -3.35
CA GLN A 205 7.45 6.34 -4.56
C GLN A 205 7.56 7.81 -4.20
N SER A 206 8.63 8.45 -4.65
CA SER A 206 8.73 9.90 -4.66
C SER A 206 7.78 10.46 -5.72
N ASP A 207 7.17 11.60 -5.42
CA ASP A 207 6.47 12.39 -6.41
C ASP A 207 7.43 12.87 -7.51
N SER A 208 6.83 13.43 -8.56
CA SER A 208 7.50 13.96 -9.74
C SER A 208 8.56 15.02 -9.45
N ALA A 209 8.40 15.75 -8.33
CA ALA A 209 9.32 16.77 -7.85
C ALA A 209 10.41 16.21 -6.92
N GLY A 210 10.35 14.93 -6.55
CA GLY A 210 11.29 14.29 -5.63
C GLY A 210 11.18 14.75 -4.18
N ALA A 211 10.13 15.49 -3.82
CA ALA A 211 9.98 16.19 -2.56
C ALA A 211 9.15 15.40 -1.53
N GLU A 212 8.14 14.63 -1.98
CA GLU A 212 7.23 13.92 -1.09
C GLU A 212 7.23 12.41 -1.37
N TYR A 213 7.55 11.61 -0.34
CA TYR A 213 7.44 10.16 -0.40
C TYR A 213 5.99 9.75 -0.16
N THR A 214 5.35 9.21 -1.19
CA THR A 214 4.04 8.57 -1.06
C THR A 214 4.21 7.06 -0.87
N LEU A 215 3.59 6.53 0.18
CA LEU A 215 3.56 5.11 0.48
C LEU A 215 2.40 4.42 -0.26
N PHE A 216 2.71 3.31 -0.93
CA PHE A 216 1.75 2.50 -1.67
C PHE A 216 1.71 1.07 -1.10
N ALA A 217 0.51 0.50 -1.03
CA ALA A 217 0.32 -0.93 -0.96
C ALA A 217 0.44 -1.52 -2.38
N GLN A 218 1.19 -2.60 -2.50
CA GLN A 218 1.45 -3.27 -3.76
C GLN A 218 0.96 -4.71 -3.70
N SER A 219 0.16 -5.11 -4.68
CA SER A 219 -0.19 -6.52 -4.91
C SER A 219 0.45 -7.03 -6.19
N ASN A 220 1.11 -8.18 -6.13
CA ASN A 220 1.63 -8.91 -7.28
C ASN A 220 0.82 -10.20 -7.46
N THR A 221 -0.03 -10.22 -8.50
CA THR A 221 -0.92 -11.34 -8.80
C THR A 221 -0.24 -12.30 -9.80
N MET A 222 -0.02 -13.53 -9.36
CA MET A 222 0.53 -14.65 -10.10
C MET A 222 -0.53 -15.76 -10.18
N SER A 223 -1.44 -15.68 -11.15
CA SER A 223 -2.42 -16.76 -11.39
C SER A 223 -1.95 -17.69 -12.50
N THR A 224 -2.36 -18.95 -12.47
CA THR A 224 -2.25 -19.89 -13.60
C THR A 224 -3.48 -19.85 -14.51
N GLN A 225 -4.56 -19.17 -14.09
CA GLN A 225 -5.82 -19.09 -14.84
C GLN A 225 -5.74 -18.07 -15.99
N PRO A 226 -6.16 -18.42 -17.22
CA PRO A 226 -6.10 -17.51 -18.38
C PRO A 226 -7.00 -16.28 -18.28
N GLN A 227 -8.10 -16.36 -17.51
CA GLN A 227 -9.08 -15.27 -17.38
C GLN A 227 -8.71 -14.22 -16.33
N ARG A 228 -7.64 -14.47 -15.55
CA ARG A 228 -7.25 -13.62 -14.42
C ARG A 228 -6.15 -12.66 -14.82
N GLN A 229 -6.35 -11.37 -14.54
CA GLN A 229 -5.32 -10.35 -14.71
C GLN A 229 -4.12 -10.68 -13.81
N LYS A 230 -2.95 -10.84 -14.42
CA LYS A 230 -1.67 -10.99 -13.74
C LYS A 230 -0.94 -9.67 -13.77
N GLY A 231 -0.13 -9.42 -12.75
CA GLY A 231 0.70 -8.22 -12.71
C GLY A 231 0.67 -7.52 -11.37
N VAL A 232 1.25 -6.33 -11.38
CA VAL A 232 1.44 -5.51 -10.18
C VAL A 232 0.42 -4.40 -10.17
N VAL A 233 -0.33 -4.29 -9.08
CA VAL A 233 -1.24 -3.17 -8.80
C VAL A 233 -0.70 -2.41 -7.60
N LEU A 234 -0.68 -1.08 -7.72
CA LEU A 234 -0.28 -0.16 -6.68
C LEU A 234 -1.49 0.65 -6.24
N SER A 235 -1.65 0.83 -4.94
CA SER A 235 -2.71 1.62 -4.34
C SER A 235 -2.14 2.51 -3.26
N LYS A 236 -2.38 3.83 -3.36
CA LYS A 236 -1.87 4.78 -2.37
C LYS A 236 -2.44 4.45 -1.01
N ILE A 237 -1.61 4.44 0.03
CA ILE A 237 -2.09 4.30 1.40
C ILE A 237 -2.65 5.65 1.84
N VAL A 238 -3.95 5.68 2.09
CA VAL A 238 -4.70 6.87 2.52
C VAL A 238 -4.54 7.07 4.02
N LYS A 239 -4.71 5.99 4.80
CA LYS A 239 -4.54 6.03 6.26
C LYS A 239 -3.96 4.70 6.75
N PRO A 240 -2.68 4.65 7.13
CA PRO A 240 -2.07 3.43 7.63
C PRO A 240 -2.38 3.19 9.12
N ASN A 241 -2.04 1.97 9.57
CA ASN A 241 -1.80 1.65 10.97
C ASN A 241 -3.01 1.77 11.92
N ILE A 242 -4.23 1.55 11.42
CA ILE A 242 -5.45 1.61 12.25
C ILE A 242 -5.61 0.27 13.00
N PRO A 243 -5.49 0.23 14.33
CA PRO A 243 -5.64 -1.01 15.09
C PRO A 243 -7.10 -1.47 15.16
N VAL A 244 -7.28 -2.78 15.04
CA VAL A 244 -8.54 -3.49 15.28
C VAL A 244 -8.27 -4.69 16.20
N LYS A 245 -9.32 -5.29 16.76
CA LYS A 245 -9.22 -6.40 17.72
C LYS A 245 -8.38 -7.56 17.17
N ASN A 246 -8.64 -7.96 15.92
CA ASN A 246 -8.00 -9.08 15.24
C ASN A 246 -6.88 -8.67 14.27
N GLY A 247 -6.29 -7.48 14.42
CA GLY A 247 -5.21 -7.06 13.52
C GLY A 247 -4.99 -5.57 13.36
N VAL A 248 -4.58 -5.19 12.15
CA VAL A 248 -4.35 -3.80 11.74
C VAL A 248 -4.94 -3.56 10.35
N VAL A 249 -5.56 -2.40 10.16
CA VAL A 249 -6.14 -1.95 8.90
C VAL A 249 -5.28 -0.82 8.31
N HIS A 250 -5.00 -0.91 7.03
CA HIS A 250 -4.46 0.17 6.21
C HIS A 250 -5.51 0.56 5.18
N LEU A 251 -6.03 1.78 5.27
CA LEU A 251 -6.93 2.31 4.24
C LEU A 251 -6.11 2.64 2.99
N ILE A 252 -6.57 2.17 1.84
CA ILE A 252 -5.95 2.39 0.54
C ILE A 252 -6.92 3.07 -0.41
N GLU A 253 -6.40 3.72 -1.44
CA GLU A 253 -7.21 4.54 -2.36
C GLU A 253 -8.07 3.69 -3.29
N LYS A 254 -7.51 2.59 -3.78
CA LYS A 254 -8.12 1.69 -4.78
C LYS A 254 -7.97 0.22 -4.40
N PRO A 255 -8.86 -0.68 -4.87
CA PRO A 255 -8.71 -2.11 -4.65
C PRO A 255 -7.41 -2.65 -5.25
N LEU A 256 -6.72 -3.51 -4.50
CA LEU A 256 -5.62 -4.33 -4.97
C LEU A 256 -6.11 -5.39 -5.96
N MET A 257 -5.19 -5.94 -6.76
CA MET A 257 -5.44 -6.94 -7.81
C MET A 257 -6.32 -6.52 -8.99
N VAL A 258 -7.02 -5.39 -8.92
CA VAL A 258 -7.86 -4.88 -10.02
C VAL A 258 -7.08 -3.82 -10.78
N VAL A 259 -6.95 -3.99 -12.10
CA VAL A 259 -6.44 -2.93 -12.99
C VAL A 259 -7.63 -2.12 -13.51
N ASP A 260 -7.85 -0.95 -12.92
CA ASP A 260 -8.94 -0.03 -13.28
C ASP A 260 -8.49 1.17 -14.14
N THR A 261 -7.19 1.26 -14.41
CA THR A 261 -6.54 2.42 -15.02
C THR A 261 -5.87 1.98 -16.31
N SER A 262 -6.22 2.62 -17.43
CA SER A 262 -5.53 2.38 -18.70
C SER A 262 -4.12 3.01 -18.69
N ILE A 263 -3.19 2.47 -19.49
CA ILE A 263 -1.85 3.07 -19.68
C ILE A 263 -1.99 4.53 -20.13
N LYS A 264 -3.01 4.85 -20.95
CA LYS A 264 -3.28 6.22 -21.41
C LYS A 264 -3.69 7.13 -20.26
N ASP A 265 -4.62 6.71 -19.41
CA ASP A 265 -5.05 7.50 -18.26
C ASP A 265 -3.90 7.72 -17.27
N PHE A 266 -3.05 6.70 -17.12
CA PHE A 266 -1.84 6.80 -16.32
C PHE A 266 -0.85 7.82 -16.91
N PHE A 267 -0.57 7.75 -18.20
CA PHE A 267 0.28 8.74 -18.90
C PHE A 267 -0.31 10.15 -18.88
N HIS A 268 -1.63 10.29 -18.95
CA HIS A 268 -2.27 11.58 -18.83
C HIS A 268 -2.08 12.18 -17.43
N ARG A 269 -2.23 11.39 -16.36
CA ARG A 269 -1.96 11.81 -14.98
C ARG A 269 -0.50 12.18 -14.73
N GLU A 270 0.43 11.44 -15.33
CA GLU A 270 1.88 11.63 -15.17
C GLU A 270 2.49 12.60 -16.20
N ARG A 271 1.67 13.26 -17.03
CA ARG A 271 2.12 14.11 -18.14
C ARG A 271 2.97 15.30 -17.68
N HIS A 272 2.64 15.86 -16.53
CA HIS A 272 3.39 16.92 -15.86
C HIS A 272 4.13 16.39 -14.64
N GLY A 273 4.39 15.09 -14.64
CA GLY A 273 4.91 14.35 -13.51
C GLY A 273 6.27 13.71 -13.78
N ARG A 274 6.51 12.55 -13.15
CA ARG A 274 7.78 11.82 -13.25
C ARG A 274 8.08 11.26 -14.63
N LEU A 275 7.08 11.27 -15.52
CA LEU A 275 7.18 10.86 -16.92
C LEU A 275 7.10 12.05 -17.88
N GLU A 276 7.17 13.30 -17.41
CA GLU A 276 7.04 14.49 -18.25
C GLU A 276 7.99 14.46 -19.46
N ASP A 277 9.27 14.17 -19.26
CA ASP A 277 10.26 14.15 -20.34
C ASP A 277 9.99 12.99 -21.31
N PHE A 278 9.53 11.85 -20.81
CA PHE A 278 9.10 10.74 -21.66
C PHE A 278 7.85 11.11 -22.47
N MET A 279 6.88 11.80 -21.86
CA MET A 279 5.66 12.23 -22.53
C MET A 279 5.93 13.27 -23.61
N ARG A 280 6.91 14.16 -23.42
CA ARG A 280 7.41 15.04 -24.49
C ARG A 280 7.98 14.25 -25.66
N LEU A 281 8.66 13.13 -25.42
CA LEU A 281 9.12 12.24 -26.50
C LEU A 281 7.96 11.54 -27.20
N VAL A 282 6.94 11.13 -26.45
CA VAL A 282 5.70 10.52 -27.00
C VAL A 282 4.95 11.51 -27.89
N ASP A 283 4.98 12.81 -27.59
CA ASP A 283 4.35 13.84 -28.44
C ASP A 283 4.94 13.89 -29.87
N TYR A 284 6.19 13.46 -30.07
CA TYR A 284 6.80 13.31 -31.40
C TYR A 284 6.43 11.99 -32.12
N SER A 285 5.67 11.11 -31.46
CA SER A 285 5.28 9.79 -31.98
C SER A 285 3.77 9.57 -31.76
N PRO A 286 2.89 10.27 -32.49
CA PRO A 286 1.44 10.24 -32.27
C PRO A 286 0.85 8.83 -32.38
N ASP A 287 1.42 7.99 -33.25
CA ASP A 287 1.03 6.58 -33.41
C ASP A 287 1.25 5.76 -32.14
N PHE A 288 2.13 6.16 -31.22
CA PHE A 288 2.41 5.40 -30.01
C PHE A 288 1.18 5.33 -29.09
N LEU A 289 0.47 6.45 -28.90
CA LEU A 289 -0.73 6.46 -28.08
C LEU A 289 -1.88 5.71 -28.78
N MET A 290 -2.01 5.85 -30.10
CA MET A 290 -2.98 5.06 -30.87
C MET A 290 -2.68 3.56 -30.80
N ASP A 291 -1.40 3.19 -30.84
CA ASP A 291 -0.91 1.83 -30.68
C ASP A 291 -1.17 1.23 -29.30
N LEU A 292 -1.51 2.07 -28.30
CA LEU A 292 -1.96 1.62 -26.99
C LEU A 292 -3.46 1.34 -26.96
N ASP A 293 -4.23 1.88 -27.91
CA ASP A 293 -5.61 1.44 -28.14
C ASP A 293 -5.61 0.04 -28.74
N GLY A 294 -6.46 -0.83 -28.23
CA GLY A 294 -6.60 -2.20 -28.70
C GLY A 294 -6.75 -3.19 -27.56
N SER A 295 -7.41 -4.31 -27.87
CA SER A 295 -7.87 -5.27 -26.87
C SER A 295 -6.80 -6.21 -26.32
N GLN A 296 -5.57 -6.12 -26.85
CA GLN A 296 -4.47 -7.01 -26.50
C GLN A 296 -3.67 -6.46 -25.32
N PRO A 297 -3.20 -7.33 -24.39
CA PRO A 297 -2.34 -6.91 -23.29
C PRO A 297 -1.04 -6.28 -23.79
N LYS A 298 -0.65 -5.17 -23.17
CA LYS A 298 0.57 -4.43 -23.50
C LYS A 298 1.37 -4.18 -22.23
N THR A 299 2.69 -4.33 -22.36
CA THR A 299 3.66 -3.89 -21.35
C THR A 299 4.46 -2.73 -21.92
N VAL A 300 4.46 -1.61 -21.20
CA VAL A 300 5.23 -0.42 -21.58
C VAL A 300 6.28 -0.16 -20.50
N PHE A 301 7.53 -0.05 -20.93
CA PHE A 301 8.63 0.45 -20.10
C PHE A 301 8.76 1.94 -20.33
N ALA A 302 8.34 2.74 -19.36
CA ALA A 302 8.47 4.20 -19.43
C ALA A 302 9.67 4.64 -18.54
N PRO A 303 10.72 5.27 -19.11
CA PRO A 303 11.80 5.83 -18.34
C PRO A 303 11.31 7.05 -17.54
N THR A 304 11.82 7.21 -16.32
CA THR A 304 11.57 8.41 -15.52
C THR A 304 12.39 9.60 -16.04
N ASN A 305 12.02 10.82 -15.63
CA ASN A 305 12.78 12.03 -15.92
C ASN A 305 14.27 11.86 -15.51
N GLU A 306 14.54 11.29 -14.34
CA GLU A 306 15.91 11.01 -13.88
C GLU A 306 16.65 10.01 -14.77
N ALA A 307 15.96 8.96 -15.25
CA ALA A 307 16.57 8.00 -16.18
C ALA A 307 16.91 8.65 -17.53
N LEU A 308 16.11 9.62 -18.00
CA LEU A 308 16.36 10.36 -19.23
C LEU A 308 17.49 11.39 -19.09
N LYS A 309 17.66 12.02 -17.92
CA LYS A 309 18.76 12.96 -17.65
C LYS A 309 20.15 12.33 -17.75
N VAL A 310 20.27 11.02 -17.52
CA VAL A 310 21.54 10.29 -17.66
C VAL A 310 21.97 10.15 -19.13
N ILE A 311 21.04 10.31 -20.08
CA ILE A 311 21.31 10.16 -21.51
C ILE A 311 21.95 11.45 -22.06
N PRO A 312 23.09 11.40 -22.77
CA PRO A 312 23.71 12.59 -23.35
C PRO A 312 22.77 13.33 -24.31
N ALA A 313 22.75 14.67 -24.24
CA ALA A 313 21.86 15.51 -25.05
C ALA A 313 21.97 15.26 -26.56
N SER A 314 23.19 15.00 -27.06
CA SER A 314 23.44 14.67 -28.46
C SER A 314 22.72 13.41 -28.94
N VAL A 315 22.58 12.40 -28.06
CA VAL A 315 21.82 11.18 -28.34
C VAL A 315 20.32 11.48 -28.34
N LEU A 316 19.86 12.32 -27.41
CA LEU A 316 18.46 12.71 -27.29
C LEU A 316 17.98 13.56 -28.47
N ASP A 317 18.82 14.46 -28.97
CA ASP A 317 18.52 15.31 -30.13
C ASP A 317 18.52 14.49 -31.42
N THR A 318 19.43 13.53 -31.56
CA THR A 318 19.42 12.56 -32.66
C THR A 318 18.16 11.69 -32.64
N LEU A 319 17.66 11.34 -31.45
CA LEU A 319 16.40 10.64 -31.28
C LEU A 319 15.24 11.52 -31.77
N LYS A 320 15.10 12.74 -31.26
CA LYS A 320 14.03 13.68 -31.66
C LYS A 320 14.00 13.98 -33.17
N ALA A 321 15.17 14.08 -33.81
CA ALA A 321 15.29 14.41 -35.23
C ALA A 321 14.96 13.27 -36.19
N ASN A 322 14.90 12.02 -35.72
CA ASN A 322 14.67 10.84 -36.55
C ASN A 322 13.33 10.18 -36.20
N THR A 323 12.23 10.72 -36.71
CA THR A 323 10.86 10.30 -36.40
C THR A 323 10.63 8.81 -36.68
N SER A 324 11.17 8.27 -37.79
CA SER A 324 11.07 6.85 -38.17
C SER A 324 11.97 5.93 -37.32
N GLY A 325 13.14 6.41 -36.91
CA GLY A 325 13.99 5.74 -35.92
C GLY A 325 13.38 5.72 -34.52
N LEU A 326 12.68 6.79 -34.13
CA LEU A 326 11.98 6.90 -32.86
C LEU A 326 10.81 5.92 -32.79
N THR A 327 9.99 5.79 -33.84
CA THR A 327 8.92 4.79 -33.92
C THR A 327 9.44 3.35 -33.78
N SER A 328 10.62 3.05 -34.37
CA SER A 328 11.25 1.73 -34.25
C SER A 328 11.82 1.45 -32.84
N ARG A 329 12.28 2.48 -32.13
CA ARG A 329 12.80 2.37 -30.77
C ARG A 329 11.69 2.43 -29.72
N THR A 330 10.68 3.29 -29.81
CA THR A 330 9.48 3.28 -28.94
C THR A 330 8.75 1.93 -29.04
N ARG A 331 8.75 1.29 -30.22
CA ARG A 331 8.35 -0.12 -30.39
C ARG A 331 9.23 -1.14 -29.64
N ARG A 332 10.47 -0.81 -29.27
CA ARG A 332 11.40 -1.65 -28.47
C ARG A 332 11.19 -1.48 -26.96
N TRP A 333 10.64 -0.34 -26.51
CA TRP A 333 10.15 -0.13 -25.13
C TRP A 333 8.75 -0.76 -24.91
N ARG A 334 8.18 -1.32 -25.98
CA ARG A 334 6.94 -2.10 -26.01
C ARG A 334 7.31 -3.57 -26.19
N LEU A 335 6.94 -4.41 -25.23
CA LEU A 335 6.93 -5.86 -25.46
C LEU A 335 5.52 -6.25 -25.90
N THR A 336 5.41 -7.00 -27.00
CA THR A 336 4.15 -7.54 -27.54
C THR A 336 3.56 -8.66 -26.66
N ARG A 337 4.10 -8.86 -25.45
CA ARG A 337 3.67 -9.85 -24.46
C ARG A 337 3.68 -9.23 -23.06
N CYS A 338 2.74 -9.65 -22.21
CA CYS A 338 2.70 -9.25 -20.81
C CYS A 338 3.82 -9.94 -20.03
N TRP A 339 4.82 -9.20 -19.57
CA TRP A 339 5.90 -9.73 -18.72
C TRP A 339 5.68 -9.32 -17.27
N THR A 340 5.49 -10.30 -16.38
CA THR A 340 5.49 -10.08 -14.93
C THR A 340 6.93 -9.94 -14.41
N ARG A 341 7.11 -9.37 -13.21
CA ARG A 341 8.43 -9.28 -12.55
C ARG A 341 9.12 -10.64 -12.44
N ALA A 342 8.36 -11.70 -12.19
CA ALA A 342 8.84 -13.08 -12.14
C ALA A 342 9.37 -13.60 -13.49
N ALA A 343 8.81 -13.16 -14.62
CA ALA A 343 9.27 -13.52 -15.96
C ALA A 343 10.52 -12.71 -16.39
N LEU A 344 10.70 -11.51 -15.84
CA LEU A 344 11.87 -10.65 -16.09
C LEU A 344 13.14 -11.16 -15.40
N VAL A 345 13.02 -11.73 -14.19
CA VAL A 345 14.17 -12.28 -13.42
C VAL A 345 14.71 -13.58 -14.02
N SER A 346 13.87 -14.37 -14.69
CA SER A 346 14.27 -15.66 -15.30
C SER A 346 14.80 -15.53 -16.72
N SER A 347 14.58 -14.38 -17.38
CA SER A 347 15.12 -14.12 -18.71
C SER A 347 16.50 -13.46 -18.61
N SER A 348 17.51 -13.99 -19.28
CA SER A 348 18.87 -13.44 -19.40
C SER A 348 18.95 -12.14 -20.23
N ALA A 349 17.85 -11.37 -20.30
CA ALA A 349 17.76 -10.13 -21.04
C ALA A 349 18.31 -8.98 -20.19
N ASN A 350 19.47 -8.43 -20.59
CA ASN A 350 19.98 -7.17 -20.07
C ASN A 350 18.96 -6.05 -20.33
N LEU A 351 18.13 -5.75 -19.32
CA LEU A 351 17.16 -4.65 -19.34
C LEU A 351 17.55 -3.57 -18.31
N PRO A 352 17.28 -2.29 -18.60
CA PRO A 352 17.67 -1.19 -17.73
C PRO A 352 16.87 -1.23 -16.41
N ALA A 353 17.59 -1.26 -15.28
CA ALA A 353 17.05 -1.38 -13.93
C ALA A 353 16.26 -0.15 -13.41
N ALA A 354 15.92 0.82 -14.27
CA ALA A 354 15.42 2.15 -13.87
C ALA A 354 14.15 2.61 -14.63
N GLY A 355 13.20 1.69 -14.87
CA GLY A 355 11.94 1.99 -15.58
C GLY A 355 10.69 1.66 -14.77
N VAL A 356 9.60 2.38 -15.02
CA VAL A 356 8.26 2.02 -14.52
C VAL A 356 7.67 0.98 -15.49
N CYS A 357 7.27 -0.18 -14.96
CA CYS A 357 6.59 -1.21 -15.73
C CYS A 357 5.07 -1.01 -15.62
N CYS A 358 4.42 -0.67 -16.72
CA CYS A 358 2.96 -0.55 -16.80
C CYS A 358 2.39 -1.72 -17.61
N THR A 359 1.44 -2.46 -17.04
CA THR A 359 0.71 -3.55 -17.70
C THR A 359 -0.77 -3.18 -17.80
N CYS A 360 -1.34 -3.19 -19.01
CA CYS A 360 -2.79 -3.14 -19.22
C CYS A 360 -3.24 -4.25 -20.14
N GLU A 361 -4.43 -4.78 -19.88
CA GLU A 361 -5.20 -5.63 -20.77
C GLU A 361 -6.65 -5.09 -20.72
N SER A 362 -7.26 -4.83 -21.88
CA SER A 362 -8.55 -4.14 -21.95
C SER A 362 -9.65 -4.93 -21.24
N SER A 363 -10.48 -4.25 -20.45
CA SER A 363 -11.76 -4.80 -19.98
C SER A 363 -12.59 -5.25 -21.18
N ARG A 364 -12.99 -6.53 -21.22
CA ARG A 364 -14.01 -6.98 -22.16
C ARG A 364 -15.30 -6.24 -21.84
N GLU A 365 -15.74 -5.34 -22.72
CA GLU A 365 -17.14 -4.97 -22.78
C GLU A 365 -17.91 -6.24 -23.14
N ASN A 366 -18.75 -6.70 -22.22
CA ASN A 366 -19.68 -7.79 -22.49
C ASN A 366 -20.75 -7.23 -23.43
N THR A 367 -20.49 -7.22 -24.73
CA THR A 367 -21.54 -7.08 -25.75
C THR A 367 -22.27 -8.42 -25.79
N ASP A 368 -23.29 -8.55 -24.96
CA ASP A 368 -24.31 -9.59 -25.13
C ASP A 368 -25.01 -9.32 -26.47
N ALA A 369 -24.65 -10.11 -27.47
CA ALA A 369 -25.44 -10.33 -28.66
C ALA A 369 -26.06 -11.73 -28.54
N HIS A 370 -27.29 -11.79 -28.04
CA HIS A 370 -28.46 -12.41 -28.69
C HIS A 370 -29.70 -12.40 -27.80
#